data_AF-A0A141CH57-F1
#
_entry.id   AF-A0A141CH57-F1
#
_cell.length_a   1.000
_cell.length_b   1.000
_cell.length_c   1.000
_cell.angle_alpha   90.00
_cell.angle_beta   90.00
_cell.angle_gamma   90.00
#
_symmetry.space_group_name_H-M   'P 1'
#
loop_
_entity.id
_entity.type
_entity.pdbx_description
1 polymer ?
#
loop_
_entity_poly.entity_id
_entity_poly.type
_entity_poly.pdbx_seq_one_letter_code
_entity_poly.pdbx_strand_id
1 'polypeptide(L)'
;VATGRRTELSIEIAANQSWASQNGGSTTTSLSQSVRPTVPARSKIPVKIELYKADISYPYEFKADVSYDLTLSGFLRWGGNAWYTHPDNRPNWSHTFVIGPYKDKASSIRYQWDKRYIPGEVKW
;
A
#
# COMPACT_ATOMS: atom_id res chain seq x y z
N VAL A 1 8.40 3.25 -39.75
CA VAL A 1 8.51 2.87 -38.33
C VAL A 1 8.13 4.10 -37.50
N ALA A 2 6.96 4.11 -36.88
CA ALA A 2 6.56 5.23 -36.03
C ALA A 2 7.32 5.15 -34.70
N THR A 3 8.29 6.03 -34.49
CA THR A 3 8.94 6.22 -33.19
C THR A 3 7.94 6.82 -32.21
N GLY A 4 7.25 5.97 -31.45
CA GLY A 4 6.37 6.41 -30.36
C GLY A 4 7.17 7.15 -29.29
N ARG A 5 6.88 8.43 -29.09
CA ARG A 5 7.46 9.22 -27.99
C ARG A 5 6.96 8.63 -26.67
N ARG A 6 7.90 8.21 -25.81
CA ARG A 6 7.64 7.83 -24.42
C ARG A 6 7.77 9.05 -23.55
N THR A 7 6.78 9.24 -22.68
CA THR A 7 6.72 10.30 -21.69
C THR A 7 6.86 9.67 -20.32
N GLU A 8 7.76 10.21 -19.51
CA GLU A 8 7.95 9.81 -18.12
C GLU A 8 7.42 10.93 -17.21
N LEU A 9 6.64 10.55 -16.19
CA LEU A 9 5.99 11.48 -15.27
C LEU A 9 6.49 11.21 -13.84
N SER A 10 6.92 12.26 -13.15
CA SER A 10 7.28 12.21 -11.73
C SER A 10 6.11 12.72 -10.89
N ILE A 11 5.13 11.85 -10.62
CA ILE A 11 3.98 12.12 -9.77
C ILE A 11 4.13 11.29 -8.49
N GLU A 12 4.06 11.95 -7.33
CA GLU A 12 4.12 11.31 -6.02
C GLU A 12 2.74 11.37 -5.36
N ILE A 13 2.30 10.27 -4.77
CA ILE A 13 1.04 10.17 -4.01
C ILE A 13 1.39 10.10 -2.53
N ALA A 14 0.87 11.04 -1.74
CA ALA A 14 1.11 11.10 -0.31
C ALA A 14 0.40 9.95 0.43
N ALA A 15 1.10 9.35 1.40
CA ALA A 15 0.53 8.38 2.33
C ALA A 15 -0.34 9.07 3.40
N ASN A 16 -1.24 8.29 4.03
CA ASN A 16 -2.12 8.76 5.12
C ASN A 16 -3.05 9.93 4.76
N GLN A 17 -3.31 10.15 3.47
CA GLN A 17 -4.30 11.10 2.98
C GLN A 17 -5.37 10.38 2.18
N SER A 18 -6.59 10.92 2.18
CA SER A 18 -7.65 10.38 1.33
C SER A 18 -7.23 10.45 -0.14
N TRP A 19 -7.44 9.36 -0.88
CA TRP A 19 -7.20 9.36 -2.33
C TRP A 19 -7.99 10.46 -3.03
N ALA A 20 -9.24 10.67 -2.61
CA ALA A 20 -10.15 11.67 -3.18
C ALA A 20 -9.77 13.13 -2.86
N SER A 21 -8.79 13.38 -1.98
CA SER A 21 -8.26 14.73 -1.77
C SER A 21 -7.06 15.07 -2.67
N GLN A 22 -6.50 14.09 -3.39
CA GLN A 22 -5.33 14.23 -4.25
C GLN A 22 -5.73 14.31 -5.74
N ASN A 23 -6.65 15.23 -6.09
CA ASN A 23 -7.26 15.31 -7.44
C ASN A 23 -6.42 16.05 -8.49
N GLY A 24 -5.24 16.53 -8.12
CA GLY A 24 -4.37 17.27 -9.02
C GLY A 24 -3.33 18.09 -8.27
N GLY A 25 -2.31 18.50 -8.99
CA GLY A 25 -1.21 19.31 -8.46
C GLY A 25 -0.34 19.85 -9.59
N SER A 26 0.62 20.68 -9.22
CA SER A 26 1.68 21.13 -10.11
C SER A 26 3.01 20.68 -9.54
N THR A 27 3.71 19.82 -10.27
CA THR A 27 5.04 19.33 -9.89
C THR A 27 6.06 19.93 -10.85
N THR A 28 7.09 20.57 -10.31
CA THR A 28 8.23 21.06 -11.07
C THR A 28 9.33 20.01 -11.09
N THR A 29 9.73 19.59 -12.28
CA THR A 29 10.90 18.71 -12.47
C THR A 29 12.09 19.55 -12.96
N SER A 30 13.27 19.31 -12.36
CA SER A 30 14.50 19.96 -12.80
C SER A 30 15.11 19.19 -13.99
N LEU A 31 15.25 19.86 -15.13
CA LEU A 31 15.98 19.33 -16.29
C LEU A 31 17.39 19.91 -16.30
N SER A 32 18.39 19.10 -15.96
CA SER A 32 19.79 19.48 -16.11
C SER A 32 20.36 18.85 -17.39
N GLN A 33 20.77 19.69 -18.35
CA GLN A 33 21.42 19.24 -19.58
C GLN A 33 22.74 19.99 -19.75
N SER A 34 23.84 19.24 -19.86
CA SER A 34 25.18 19.79 -20.04
C SER A 34 25.75 19.33 -21.37
N VAL A 35 26.35 20.24 -22.13
CA VAL A 35 27.12 19.92 -23.33
C VAL A 35 28.47 20.63 -23.26
N ARG A 36 29.55 19.91 -23.59
CA ARG A 36 30.93 20.43 -23.60
C ARG A 36 31.53 20.33 -25.00
N PRO A 37 31.17 21.23 -25.94
CA PRO A 37 31.69 21.18 -27.30
C PRO A 37 33.15 21.68 -27.36
N THR A 38 33.96 21.07 -28.22
CA THR A 38 35.30 21.59 -28.57
C THR A 38 35.18 22.43 -29.84
N VAL A 39 35.41 23.74 -29.72
CA VAL A 39 35.28 24.69 -30.85
C VAL A 39 36.66 24.96 -31.46
N PRO A 40 36.89 24.66 -32.76
CA PRO A 40 38.14 24.98 -33.44
C PRO A 40 38.44 26.49 -33.52
N ALA A 41 39.73 26.85 -33.56
CA ALA A 41 40.16 28.24 -33.70
C ALA A 41 39.53 28.92 -34.92
N ARG A 42 39.04 30.16 -34.74
CA ARG A 42 38.35 30.96 -35.77
C ARG A 42 37.07 30.32 -36.33
N SER A 43 36.39 29.44 -35.60
CA SER A 43 35.10 28.83 -36.01
C SER A 43 34.00 28.99 -34.95
N LYS A 44 32.76 28.56 -35.28
CA LYS A 44 31.58 28.62 -34.39
C LYS A 44 30.77 27.33 -34.51
N ILE A 45 30.20 26.86 -33.39
CA ILE A 45 29.26 25.72 -33.37
C ILE A 45 27.92 26.19 -32.80
N PRO A 46 26.81 26.10 -33.57
CA PRO A 46 25.48 26.40 -33.04
C PRO A 46 25.02 25.25 -32.13
N VAL A 47 24.59 25.60 -30.92
CA VAL A 47 23.98 24.67 -29.96
C VAL A 47 22.50 25.02 -29.85
N LYS A 48 21.62 24.01 -29.93
CA LYS A 48 20.16 24.16 -29.79
C LYS A 48 19.66 23.23 -28.70
N ILE A 49 18.80 23.75 -27.82
CA ILE A 49 18.06 22.96 -26.82
C ILE A 49 16.58 23.10 -27.19
N GLU A 50 15.87 21.97 -27.29
CA GLU A 50 14.44 21.92 -27.59
C GLU A 50 13.69 21.41 -26.36
N LEU A 51 12.76 22.22 -25.86
CA LEU A 51 11.87 21.87 -24.76
C LEU A 51 10.56 21.36 -25.35
N TYR A 52 10.12 20.19 -24.90
CA TYR A 52 8.91 19.54 -25.39
C TYR A 52 7.86 19.43 -24.30
N LYS A 53 6.62 19.78 -24.62
CA LYS A 53 5.44 19.48 -23.81
C LYS A 53 4.74 18.26 -24.40
N ALA A 54 4.31 17.34 -23.54
CA ALA A 54 3.48 16.22 -23.92
C ALA A 54 2.47 15.95 -22.81
N ASP A 55 1.21 15.76 -23.19
CA ASP A 55 0.08 15.52 -22.29
C ASP A 55 -0.43 14.08 -22.51
N ILE A 56 -0.82 13.38 -21.45
CA ILE A 56 -1.36 12.01 -21.49
C ILE A 56 -2.69 11.97 -20.73
N SER A 57 -3.67 11.25 -21.26
CA SER A 57 -4.94 10.99 -20.59
C SER A 57 -5.34 9.52 -20.79
N TYR A 58 -5.68 8.83 -19.70
CA TYR A 58 -6.22 7.48 -19.72
C TYR A 58 -7.16 7.28 -18.53
N PRO A 59 -8.22 6.48 -18.66
CA PRO A 59 -8.97 6.01 -17.50
C PRO A 59 -8.04 5.13 -16.65
N TYR A 60 -8.03 5.35 -15.34
CA TYR A 60 -7.21 4.58 -14.41
C TYR A 60 -8.10 3.77 -13.46
N GLU A 61 -7.57 2.65 -12.98
CA GLU A 61 -8.22 1.81 -11.98
C GLU A 61 -7.15 1.26 -11.04
N PHE A 62 -7.46 1.24 -9.74
CA PHE A 62 -6.64 0.63 -8.70
C PHE A 62 -7.50 -0.27 -7.83
N LYS A 63 -6.90 -1.32 -7.29
CA LYS A 63 -7.54 -2.19 -6.30
C LYS A 63 -7.20 -1.69 -4.90
N ALA A 64 -8.18 -1.68 -4.01
CA ALA A 64 -8.01 -1.38 -2.60
C ALA A 64 -8.29 -2.64 -1.78
N ASP A 65 -7.34 -3.02 -0.93
CA ASP A 65 -7.54 -4.12 0.01
C ASP A 65 -8.50 -3.69 1.12
N VAL A 66 -9.58 -4.47 1.31
CA VAL A 66 -10.59 -4.19 2.33
C VAL A 66 -10.26 -4.99 3.59
N SER A 67 -10.11 -4.30 4.71
CA SER A 67 -9.93 -4.89 6.03
C SER A 67 -11.10 -4.56 6.95
N TYR A 68 -11.45 -5.47 7.87
CA TYR A 68 -12.54 -5.27 8.81
C TYR A 68 -12.34 -6.02 10.12
N ASP A 69 -12.99 -5.53 11.17
CA ASP A 69 -13.07 -6.19 12.47
C ASP A 69 -14.30 -7.10 12.50
N LEU A 70 -14.09 -8.40 12.74
CA LEU A 70 -15.14 -9.41 12.87
C LEU A 70 -15.33 -9.76 14.34
N THR A 71 -16.44 -9.32 14.93
CA THR A 71 -16.79 -9.62 16.31
C THR A 71 -17.77 -10.79 16.39
N LEU A 72 -17.36 -11.85 17.08
CA LEU A 72 -18.21 -12.99 17.42
C LEU A 72 -18.72 -12.82 18.85
N SER A 73 -20.02 -12.61 18.99
CA SER A 73 -20.70 -12.40 20.28
C SER A 73 -21.74 -13.49 20.51
N GLY A 74 -21.65 -14.19 21.63
CA GLY A 74 -22.57 -15.27 22.01
C GLY A 74 -22.08 -16.03 23.23
N PHE A 75 -22.80 -17.06 23.67
CA PHE A 75 -22.34 -17.89 24.78
C PHE A 75 -21.44 -19.04 24.29
N LEU A 76 -20.46 -19.44 25.09
CA LEU A 76 -19.64 -20.63 24.80
C LEU A 76 -20.39 -21.92 25.18
N ARG A 77 -20.32 -22.95 24.34
CA ARG A 77 -20.99 -24.23 24.60
C ARG A 77 -20.34 -24.97 25.79
N TRP A 78 -21.17 -25.65 26.57
CA TRP A 78 -20.75 -26.56 27.64
C TRP A 78 -20.04 -27.80 27.07
N GLY A 79 -18.90 -28.20 27.65
CA GLY A 79 -18.16 -29.41 27.25
C GLY A 79 -17.66 -29.42 25.81
N GLY A 80 -17.60 -28.27 25.12
CA GLY A 80 -17.41 -28.21 23.67
C GLY A 80 -17.13 -26.83 23.09
N ASN A 81 -16.13 -26.13 23.64
CA ASN A 81 -15.65 -24.84 23.14
C ASN A 81 -14.12 -24.81 22.99
N ALA A 82 -13.62 -23.87 22.18
CA ALA A 82 -12.21 -23.77 21.81
C ALA A 82 -11.45 -22.69 22.60
N TRP A 83 -12.09 -22.05 23.58
CA TRP A 83 -11.41 -21.07 24.42
C TRP A 83 -10.36 -21.78 25.29
N TYR A 84 -9.17 -21.21 25.44
CA TYR A 84 -8.02 -21.91 26.05
C TYR A 84 -8.26 -22.51 27.46
N THR A 85 -9.18 -21.96 28.26
CA THR A 85 -9.52 -22.51 29.60
C THR A 85 -10.67 -23.50 29.61
N HIS A 86 -11.33 -23.74 28.46
CA HIS A 86 -12.51 -24.60 28.33
C HIS A 86 -13.59 -24.37 29.41
N PRO A 87 -14.18 -23.15 29.53
CA PRO A 87 -15.19 -22.88 30.55
C PRO A 87 -16.48 -23.67 30.32
N ASP A 88 -17.01 -24.25 31.40
CA ASP A 88 -18.23 -25.07 31.41
C ASP A 88 -19.44 -24.37 32.04
N ASN A 89 -19.40 -23.05 32.21
CA ASN A 89 -20.51 -22.27 32.79
C ASN A 89 -21.34 -21.51 31.76
N ARG A 90 -21.20 -21.84 30.46
CA ARG A 90 -21.83 -21.15 29.32
C ARG A 90 -21.71 -19.62 29.40
N PRO A 91 -20.49 -19.08 29.55
CA PRO A 91 -20.30 -17.65 29.72
C PRO A 91 -20.67 -16.92 28.41
N ASN A 92 -21.29 -15.75 28.55
CA ASN A 92 -21.37 -14.80 27.44
C ASN A 92 -19.95 -14.35 27.09
N TRP A 93 -19.63 -14.41 25.80
CA TRP A 93 -18.30 -14.15 25.27
C TRP A 93 -18.40 -13.21 24.08
N SER A 94 -17.39 -12.35 23.94
CA SER A 94 -17.20 -11.50 22.78
C SER A 94 -15.73 -11.50 22.44
N HIS A 95 -15.42 -11.81 21.19
CA HIS A 95 -14.05 -11.81 20.70
C HIS A 95 -14.00 -11.26 19.28
N THR A 96 -13.01 -10.43 19.00
CA THR A 96 -12.87 -9.72 17.73
C THR A 96 -11.59 -10.13 17.01
N PHE A 97 -11.74 -10.57 15.76
CA PHE A 97 -10.63 -10.82 14.86
C PHE A 97 -10.46 -9.68 13.86
N VAL A 98 -9.22 -9.33 13.53
CA VAL A 98 -8.92 -8.42 12.43
C VAL A 98 -8.76 -9.26 11.17
N ILE A 99 -9.68 -9.08 10.22
CA ILE A 99 -9.57 -9.66 8.88
C ILE A 99 -8.86 -8.64 8.01
N GLY A 100 -7.54 -8.83 7.86
CA GLY A 100 -6.68 -7.90 7.15
C GLY A 100 -5.27 -7.90 7.73
N PRO A 101 -4.60 -6.72 7.78
CA PRO A 101 -3.27 -6.60 8.33
C PRO A 101 -3.19 -7.08 9.79
N TYR A 102 -2.02 -7.62 10.16
CA TYR A 102 -1.75 -7.96 11.55
C TYR A 102 -1.83 -6.70 12.43
N LYS A 103 -2.61 -6.77 13.50
CA LYS A 103 -2.73 -5.72 14.53
C LYS A 103 -2.11 -6.18 15.85
N ASP A 104 -2.54 -7.34 16.34
CA ASP A 104 -2.04 -7.97 17.56
C ASP A 104 -2.24 -9.49 17.53
N LYS A 105 -1.69 -10.18 18.54
CA LYS A 105 -1.78 -11.64 18.66
C LYS A 105 -3.21 -12.14 18.93
N ALA A 106 -3.99 -11.37 19.68
CA ALA A 106 -5.34 -11.75 20.12
C ALA A 106 -6.33 -11.78 18.96
N SER A 107 -6.19 -10.84 18.04
CA SER A 107 -7.11 -10.65 16.92
C SER A 107 -6.65 -11.32 15.62
N SER A 108 -5.46 -11.95 15.61
CA SER A 108 -4.90 -12.58 14.41
C SER A 108 -5.07 -14.10 14.42
N ILE A 109 -6.04 -14.58 13.62
CA ILE A 109 -6.26 -16.02 13.39
C ILE A 109 -4.98 -16.68 12.85
N ARG A 110 -4.31 -16.03 11.89
CA ARG A 110 -3.09 -16.59 11.27
C ARG A 110 -1.96 -16.75 12.29
N TYR A 111 -1.77 -15.75 13.15
CA TYR A 111 -0.79 -15.83 14.23
C TYR A 111 -1.06 -17.02 15.16
N GLN A 112 -2.29 -17.12 15.67
CA GLN A 112 -2.68 -18.18 16.60
C GLN A 112 -2.55 -19.57 15.96
N TRP A 113 -2.99 -19.73 14.70
CA TRP A 113 -2.87 -20.99 13.98
C TRP A 113 -1.41 -21.42 13.77
N ASP A 114 -0.55 -20.50 13.33
CA ASP A 114 0.86 -20.81 13.07
C ASP A 114 1.64 -21.09 14.35
N LYS A 115 1.17 -20.59 15.51
CA LYS A 115 1.80 -20.79 16.83
C LYS A 115 1.10 -21.82 17.70
N ARG A 116 0.13 -22.57 17.18
CA ARG A 116 -0.69 -23.55 17.93
C ARG A 116 0.08 -24.63 18.69
N TYR A 117 1.32 -24.91 18.32
CA TYR A 117 2.17 -25.91 19.00
C TYR A 117 3.14 -25.31 20.03
N ILE A 118 3.05 -24.01 20.32
CA ILE A 118 3.83 -23.35 21.36
C ILE A 118 2.90 -23.09 22.55
N PRO A 119 2.95 -23.90 23.63
CA PRO A 119 1.99 -23.79 24.74
C PRO A 119 1.92 -22.39 25.35
N GLY A 120 3.05 -21.66 25.42
CA GLY A 120 3.10 -20.29 25.96
C GLY A 120 2.38 -19.22 25.11
N GLU A 121 1.99 -19.55 23.87
CA GLU A 121 1.28 -18.65 22.96
C GLU A 121 -0.24 -18.93 22.92
N VAL A 122 -0.71 -20.04 23.50
CA VAL A 122 -2.15 -20.39 23.54
C VAL A 122 -2.81 -19.65 24.70
N LYS A 123 -3.26 -18.42 24.43
CA LYS A 123 -3.91 -17.52 25.40
C LYS A 123 -5.33 -17.09 25.02
N TRP A 124 -5.81 -17.55 23.87
CA TRP A 124 -7.13 -17.33 23.30
C TRP A 124 -7.60 -18.69 22.79
#